data_AF-A0A7S0R520-F1
#
_entry.id   AF-A0A7S0R520-F1
#
_cell.length_a   1.000
_cell.length_b   1.000
_cell.length_c   1.000
_cell.angle_alpha   90.00
_cell.angle_beta   90.00
_cell.angle_gamma   90.00
#
_symmetry.space_group_name_H-M   'P 1'
#
loop_
_entity.id
_entity.type
_entity.pdbx_description
1 polymer ?
#
loop_
_entity_poly.entity_id
_entity_poly.type
_entity_poly.pdbx_seq_one_letter_code
_entity_poly.pdbx_strand_id
1 'polypeptide(L)'
;VVERDVLLVLTAFCKLASREAGLTEVESYLHQGKLLALELLVKVLQNPQHRWENVAESLMRHLRQPLCITLLRNCAATDPAAFQLAIKLLLSVMMQPKLRRGLKAELGAFYPLFVLRPLEQGAGLGSGDASVPPSPLPPGSASGGGARGQPEQTDLNTLFVVLTSLKQLCSEPQLVADLFANYDCDLQAPPLFERTLTALGRLAQKVDASDLLDRPSATAAQPLAKQQAEIAAKLAAIRDVALKCTIAVVSALDQWAAPLKDTQAAQPGAGGSGAASANNGEGAGDSASAGSFAGSAAGASEAERLEAQWAHKSTLSKGIASFNASPVKGVKWLLGQGVMEPQPGAVAAWLRAHAGELDKGALGEYFGHHEDFAVEVMHAFIDGEQYEGQTVDGALRSLLAQFRLPGEAQKIDR
;
A
#
# COMPACT_ATOMS: atom_id res chain seq x y z
N VAL A 1 1.31 -26.80 -26.61
CA VAL A 1 0.18 -26.29 -27.42
C VAL A 1 -0.87 -25.65 -26.52
N VAL A 2 -1.45 -26.39 -25.57
CA VAL A 2 -2.47 -25.87 -24.63
C VAL A 2 -2.06 -24.59 -23.88
N GLU A 3 -0.84 -24.50 -23.33
CA GLU A 3 -0.39 -23.28 -22.62
C GLU A 3 -0.22 -22.06 -23.54
N ARG A 4 0.12 -22.28 -24.82
CA ARG A 4 0.25 -21.20 -25.81
C ARG A 4 -1.11 -20.62 -26.16
N ASP A 5 -2.12 -21.46 -26.27
CA ASP A 5 -3.49 -21.03 -26.56
C ASP A 5 -4.08 -20.26 -25.37
N VAL A 6 -3.85 -20.74 -24.15
CA VAL A 6 -4.23 -20.04 -22.91
C VAL A 6 -3.54 -18.68 -22.83
N LEU A 7 -2.23 -18.61 -23.09
CA LEU A 7 -1.49 -17.36 -23.10
C LEU A 7 -2.08 -16.36 -24.10
N LEU A 8 -2.39 -16.83 -25.31
CA LEU A 8 -2.92 -15.99 -26.38
C LEU A 8 -4.29 -15.43 -26.01
N VAL A 9 -5.17 -16.25 -25.45
CA VAL A 9 -6.50 -15.83 -24.99
C VAL A 9 -6.41 -14.83 -23.84
N LEU A 10 -5.63 -15.13 -22.80
CA LEU A 10 -5.47 -14.23 -21.65
C LEU A 10 -4.83 -12.90 -22.05
N THR A 11 -3.82 -12.93 -22.93
CA THR A 11 -3.18 -11.72 -23.44
C THR A 11 -4.16 -10.90 -24.30
N ALA A 12 -5.02 -11.56 -25.09
CA ALA A 12 -6.06 -10.88 -25.86
C ALA A 12 -7.08 -10.19 -24.94
N PHE A 13 -7.52 -10.86 -23.87
CA PHE A 13 -8.40 -10.25 -22.87
C PHE A 13 -7.73 -9.06 -22.17
N CYS A 14 -6.47 -9.16 -21.75
CA CYS A 14 -5.72 -8.04 -21.18
C CYS A 14 -5.64 -6.85 -22.15
N LYS A 15 -5.34 -7.11 -23.43
CA LYS A 15 -5.28 -6.05 -24.46
C LYS A 15 -6.62 -5.36 -24.64
N LEU A 16 -7.72 -6.12 -24.69
CA LEU A 16 -9.06 -5.56 -24.82
C LEU A 16 -9.48 -4.77 -23.57
N ALA A 17 -9.16 -5.28 -22.38
CA ALA A 17 -9.40 -4.64 -21.10
C ALA A 17 -8.59 -3.34 -20.88
N SER A 18 -7.49 -3.17 -21.61
CA SER A 18 -6.58 -2.03 -21.51
C SER A 18 -6.92 -0.86 -22.46
N ARG A 19 -7.94 -0.99 -23.31
CA ARG A 19 -8.29 0.07 -24.28
C ARG A 19 -8.95 1.25 -23.58
N GLU A 20 -8.66 2.44 -24.09
CA GLU A 20 -9.39 3.67 -23.77
C GLU A 20 -10.66 3.72 -24.60
N ALA A 21 -11.77 4.13 -23.98
CA ALA A 21 -13.06 4.31 -24.64
C ALA A 21 -13.45 5.79 -24.55
N GLY A 22 -13.61 6.46 -25.70
CA GLY A 22 -14.14 7.83 -25.81
C GLY A 22 -15.67 7.90 -25.83
N LEU A 23 -16.23 8.92 -26.50
CA LEU A 23 -17.64 9.35 -26.45
C LEU A 23 -18.52 8.96 -27.67
N THR A 24 -18.04 8.16 -28.62
CA THR A 24 -18.74 7.77 -29.86
C THR A 24 -19.51 6.45 -29.73
N GLU A 25 -20.45 6.16 -30.65
CA GLU A 25 -21.21 4.90 -30.64
C GLU A 25 -20.33 3.64 -30.79
N VAL A 26 -19.27 3.71 -31.59
CA VAL A 26 -18.28 2.62 -31.72
C VAL A 26 -17.55 2.39 -30.40
N GLU A 27 -17.35 3.46 -29.62
CA GLU A 27 -16.69 3.39 -28.32
C GLU A 27 -17.60 2.78 -27.24
N SER A 28 -18.92 2.84 -27.39
CA SER A 28 -19.87 2.10 -26.53
C SER A 28 -19.68 0.58 -26.66
N TYR A 29 -19.53 0.06 -27.89
CA TYR A 29 -19.21 -1.36 -28.10
C TYR A 29 -17.82 -1.74 -27.58
N LEU A 30 -16.83 -0.86 -27.78
CA LEU A 30 -15.48 -1.08 -27.23
C LEU A 30 -15.49 -1.07 -25.69
N HIS A 31 -16.29 -0.22 -25.08
CA HIS A 31 -16.49 -0.14 -23.65
C HIS A 31 -17.14 -1.42 -23.10
N GLN A 32 -18.20 -1.92 -23.73
CA GLN A 32 -18.80 -3.21 -23.36
C GLN A 32 -17.80 -4.36 -23.51
N GLY A 33 -17.02 -4.39 -24.60
CA GLY A 33 -15.96 -5.37 -24.81
C GLY A 33 -14.87 -5.31 -23.73
N LYS A 34 -14.50 -4.10 -23.29
CA LYS A 34 -13.57 -3.88 -22.17
C LYS A 34 -14.10 -4.45 -20.86
N LEU A 35 -15.35 -4.14 -20.50
CA LEU A 35 -15.97 -4.66 -19.27
C LEU A 35 -16.08 -6.19 -19.31
N LEU A 36 -16.50 -6.75 -20.44
CA LEU A 36 -16.56 -8.21 -20.61
C LEU A 36 -15.18 -8.85 -20.48
N ALA A 37 -14.14 -8.25 -21.07
CA ALA A 37 -12.77 -8.76 -20.96
C ALA A 37 -12.27 -8.76 -19.51
N LEU A 38 -12.53 -7.68 -18.75
CA LEU A 38 -12.21 -7.63 -17.33
C LEU A 38 -12.97 -8.69 -16.53
N GLU A 39 -14.26 -8.87 -16.79
CA GLU A 39 -15.08 -9.88 -16.12
C GLU A 39 -14.59 -11.30 -16.41
N LEU A 40 -14.22 -11.59 -17.66
CA LEU A 40 -13.66 -12.88 -18.05
C LEU A 40 -12.31 -13.15 -17.37
N LEU A 41 -11.43 -12.15 -17.28
CA LEU A 41 -10.16 -12.28 -16.55
C LEU A 41 -10.40 -12.62 -15.08
N VAL A 42 -11.33 -11.93 -14.42
CA VAL A 42 -11.72 -12.23 -13.03
C VAL A 42 -12.24 -13.66 -12.92
N LYS A 43 -13.18 -14.07 -13.77
CA LYS A 43 -13.74 -15.43 -13.77
C LYS A 43 -12.69 -16.51 -13.99
N VAL A 44 -11.74 -16.29 -14.90
CA VAL A 44 -10.65 -17.24 -15.16
C VAL A 44 -9.71 -17.36 -13.95
N LEU A 45 -9.41 -16.27 -13.26
CA LEU A 45 -8.56 -16.29 -12.06
C LEU A 45 -9.28 -16.86 -10.82
N GLN A 46 -10.60 -16.70 -10.74
CA GLN A 46 -11.40 -17.17 -9.60
C GLN A 46 -11.92 -18.61 -9.76
N ASN A 47 -11.79 -19.22 -10.95
CA ASN A 47 -12.29 -20.57 -11.18
C ASN A 47 -11.50 -21.59 -10.34
N PRO A 48 -12.14 -22.32 -9.41
CA PRO A 48 -11.46 -23.29 -8.55
C PRO A 48 -10.89 -24.50 -9.32
N GLN A 49 -11.34 -24.74 -10.54
CA GLN A 49 -10.81 -25.81 -11.39
C GLN A 49 -9.44 -25.46 -11.98
N HIS A 50 -9.08 -24.18 -12.02
CA HIS A 50 -7.80 -23.73 -12.55
C HIS A 50 -6.72 -23.81 -11.46
N ARG A 51 -5.87 -24.84 -11.55
CA ARG A 51 -4.74 -25.02 -10.63
C ARG A 51 -3.57 -24.12 -11.02
N TRP A 52 -3.66 -22.84 -10.66
CA TRP A 52 -2.61 -21.84 -10.91
C TRP A 52 -1.26 -22.21 -10.30
N GLU A 53 -1.25 -23.03 -9.24
CA GLU A 53 -0.06 -23.60 -8.62
C GLU A 53 0.76 -24.49 -9.56
N ASN A 54 0.15 -25.07 -10.59
CA ASN A 54 0.85 -25.96 -11.53
C ASN A 54 1.25 -25.25 -12.82
N VAL A 55 0.90 -23.98 -12.98
CA VAL A 55 1.22 -23.19 -14.16
C VAL A 55 2.73 -22.97 -14.26
N ALA A 56 3.27 -23.15 -15.48
CA ALA A 56 4.68 -22.94 -15.76
C ALA A 56 5.12 -21.48 -15.53
N GLU A 57 6.32 -21.28 -14.99
CA GLU A 57 6.86 -19.94 -14.75
C GLU A 57 7.05 -19.12 -16.02
N SER A 58 7.25 -19.79 -17.17
CA SER A 58 7.27 -19.14 -18.47
C SER A 58 5.96 -18.42 -18.76
N LEU A 59 4.81 -19.07 -18.56
CA LEU A 59 3.49 -18.45 -18.75
C LEU A 59 3.32 -17.23 -17.83
N MET A 60 3.73 -17.37 -16.57
CA MET A 60 3.66 -16.32 -15.56
C MET A 60 4.47 -15.08 -15.94
N ARG A 61 5.71 -15.28 -16.43
CA ARG A 61 6.56 -14.21 -16.94
C ARG A 61 5.92 -13.47 -18.12
N HIS A 62 5.24 -14.19 -19.02
CA HIS A 62 4.56 -13.57 -20.15
C HIS A 62 3.26 -12.85 -19.76
N LEU A 63 2.55 -13.30 -18.71
CA LEU A 63 1.33 -12.65 -18.22
C LEU A 63 1.59 -11.41 -17.37
N ARG A 64 2.80 -11.25 -16.83
CA ARG A 64 3.19 -10.10 -15.99
C ARG A 64 2.86 -8.76 -16.63
N GLN A 65 3.47 -8.46 -17.78
CA GLN A 65 3.27 -7.17 -18.44
C GLN A 65 1.80 -6.91 -18.86
N PRO A 66 1.09 -7.85 -19.52
CA PRO A 66 -0.32 -7.67 -19.86
C PRO A 66 -1.22 -7.38 -18.64
N LEU A 67 -1.03 -8.10 -17.52
CA LEU A 67 -1.81 -7.88 -16.30
C LEU A 67 -1.53 -6.50 -15.69
N CYS A 68 -0.27 -6.11 -15.58
CA CYS A 68 0.12 -4.81 -15.03
C CYS A 68 -0.42 -3.65 -15.86
N ILE A 69 -0.36 -3.73 -17.20
CA ILE A 69 -0.95 -2.69 -18.08
C ILE A 69 -2.46 -2.64 -17.89
N THR A 70 -3.13 -3.80 -17.79
CA THR A 70 -4.59 -3.86 -17.55
C THR A 70 -4.97 -3.18 -16.25
N LEU A 71 -4.25 -3.45 -15.15
CA LEU A 71 -4.49 -2.81 -13.86
C LEU A 71 -4.20 -1.32 -13.91
N LEU A 72 -3.07 -0.91 -14.49
CA LEU A 72 -2.67 0.50 -14.57
C LEU A 72 -3.67 1.35 -15.38
N ARG A 73 -4.16 0.84 -16.51
CA ARG A 73 -5.13 1.56 -17.35
C ARG A 73 -6.52 1.68 -16.71
N ASN A 74 -6.79 0.90 -15.66
CA ASN A 74 -8.09 0.89 -14.99
C ASN A 74 -8.04 1.42 -13.55
N CYS A 75 -6.87 1.79 -13.01
CA CYS A 75 -6.75 2.32 -11.65
C CYS A 75 -7.24 3.77 -11.52
N ALA A 76 -7.28 4.52 -12.62
CA ALA A 76 -7.83 5.87 -12.71
C ALA A 76 -9.01 5.95 -13.69
N ALA A 77 -9.73 4.83 -13.86
CA ALA A 77 -10.87 4.79 -14.78
C ALA A 77 -11.96 5.76 -14.32
N THR A 78 -12.44 6.60 -15.23
CA THR A 78 -13.61 7.46 -15.03
C THR A 78 -14.89 6.65 -14.89
N ASP A 79 -14.90 5.42 -15.41
CA ASP A 79 -16.00 4.48 -15.30
C ASP A 79 -15.92 3.67 -13.99
N PRO A 80 -16.93 3.78 -13.11
CA PRO A 80 -17.02 2.99 -11.89
C PRO A 80 -17.03 1.48 -12.16
N ALA A 81 -17.69 1.00 -13.23
CA ALA A 81 -17.81 -0.43 -13.49
C ALA A 81 -16.45 -1.07 -13.81
N ALA A 82 -15.66 -0.42 -14.67
CA ALA A 82 -14.29 -0.83 -14.97
C ALA A 82 -13.40 -0.82 -13.72
N PHE A 83 -13.50 0.19 -12.86
CA PHE A 83 -12.76 0.22 -11.59
C PHE A 83 -13.14 -0.94 -10.67
N GLN A 84 -14.44 -1.24 -10.52
CA GLN A 84 -14.93 -2.35 -9.71
C GLN A 84 -14.44 -3.72 -10.22
N LEU A 85 -14.37 -3.93 -11.52
CA LEU A 85 -13.82 -5.15 -12.09
C LEU A 85 -12.29 -5.21 -11.94
N ALA A 86 -11.61 -4.07 -12.08
CA ALA A 86 -10.15 -3.99 -11.94
C ALA A 86 -9.69 -4.26 -10.49
N ILE A 87 -10.42 -3.78 -9.47
CA ILE A 87 -10.11 -4.15 -8.09
C ILE A 87 -10.36 -5.63 -7.84
N LYS A 88 -11.46 -6.21 -8.35
CA LYS A 88 -11.70 -7.66 -8.26
C LYS A 88 -10.59 -8.45 -8.95
N LEU A 89 -10.09 -7.96 -10.08
CA LEU A 89 -8.97 -8.55 -10.80
C LEU A 89 -7.69 -8.52 -9.95
N LEU A 90 -7.34 -7.36 -9.37
CA LEU A 90 -6.20 -7.21 -8.47
C LEU A 90 -6.27 -8.21 -7.31
N LEU A 91 -7.41 -8.27 -6.60
CA LEU A 91 -7.57 -9.17 -5.48
C LEU A 91 -7.54 -10.64 -5.92
N SER A 92 -8.10 -10.96 -7.08
CA SER A 92 -8.02 -12.33 -7.63
C SER A 92 -6.59 -12.74 -7.97
N VAL A 93 -5.76 -11.82 -8.48
CA VAL A 93 -4.33 -12.05 -8.69
C VAL A 93 -3.62 -12.29 -7.35
N MET A 94 -3.95 -11.51 -6.31
CA MET A 94 -3.39 -11.68 -4.97
C MET A 94 -3.76 -13.03 -4.35
N MET A 95 -4.98 -13.53 -4.58
CA MET A 95 -5.44 -14.83 -4.08
C MET A 95 -4.69 -16.02 -4.69
N GLN A 96 -3.96 -15.83 -5.80
CA GLN A 96 -3.21 -16.90 -6.45
C GLN A 96 -1.74 -16.88 -5.99
N PRO A 97 -1.24 -17.89 -5.23
CA PRO A 97 0.09 -17.84 -4.62
C PRO A 97 1.24 -17.61 -5.59
N LYS A 98 1.22 -18.29 -6.76
CA LYS A 98 2.26 -18.13 -7.80
C LYS A 98 2.24 -16.73 -8.44
N LEU A 99 1.06 -16.18 -8.72
CA LEU A 99 0.94 -14.83 -9.30
C LEU A 99 1.38 -13.78 -8.30
N ARG A 100 0.94 -13.91 -7.05
CA ARG A 100 1.34 -13.04 -5.95
C ARG A 100 2.85 -13.00 -5.75
N ARG A 101 3.54 -14.15 -5.75
CA ARG A 101 5.01 -14.20 -5.67
C ARG A 101 5.67 -13.55 -6.89
N GLY A 102 5.18 -13.85 -8.09
CA GLY A 102 5.75 -13.32 -9.34
C GLY A 102 5.57 -11.81 -9.56
N LEU A 103 4.60 -11.20 -8.86
CA LEU A 103 4.19 -9.80 -9.01
C LEU A 103 4.32 -9.01 -7.70
N LYS A 104 5.13 -9.44 -6.73
CA LYS A 104 5.26 -8.80 -5.41
C LYS A 104 5.46 -7.27 -5.52
N ALA A 105 6.43 -6.83 -6.33
CA ALA A 105 6.73 -5.40 -6.47
C ALA A 105 5.55 -4.62 -7.07
N GLU A 106 4.93 -5.16 -8.13
CA GLU A 106 3.79 -4.51 -8.79
C GLU A 106 2.54 -4.49 -7.93
N LEU A 107 2.26 -5.57 -7.20
CA LEU A 107 1.16 -5.61 -6.23
C LEU A 107 1.40 -4.59 -5.10
N GLY A 108 2.65 -4.42 -4.68
CA GLY A 108 3.07 -3.34 -3.77
C GLY A 108 2.75 -1.94 -4.27
N ALA A 109 2.87 -1.72 -5.58
CA ALA A 109 2.54 -0.43 -6.21
C ALA A 109 1.04 -0.26 -6.49
N PHE A 110 0.33 -1.32 -6.88
CA PHE A 110 -1.09 -1.26 -7.24
C PHE A 110 -2.02 -1.28 -6.02
N TYR A 111 -1.67 -1.99 -4.95
CA TYR A 111 -2.51 -2.10 -3.75
C TYR A 111 -2.82 -0.73 -3.12
N PRO A 112 -1.84 0.19 -2.97
CA PRO A 112 -2.15 1.54 -2.52
C PRO A 112 -3.12 2.30 -3.43
N LEU A 113 -3.06 2.10 -4.75
CA LEU A 113 -3.89 2.81 -5.72
C LEU A 113 -5.34 2.34 -5.69
N PHE A 114 -5.57 1.03 -5.61
CA PHE A 114 -6.91 0.44 -5.67
C PHE A 114 -7.56 0.28 -4.29
N VAL A 115 -6.78 -0.01 -3.26
CA VAL A 115 -7.30 -0.41 -1.94
C VAL A 115 -7.04 0.70 -0.91
N LEU A 116 -5.77 1.06 -0.64
CA LEU A 116 -5.49 1.98 0.46
C LEU A 116 -6.01 3.39 0.21
N ARG A 117 -5.79 3.97 -0.97
CA ARG A 117 -6.19 5.36 -1.25
C ARG A 117 -7.71 5.56 -1.05
N PRO A 118 -8.62 4.74 -1.62
CA PRO A 118 -10.04 4.86 -1.33
C PRO A 118 -10.37 4.65 0.16
N LEU A 119 -9.74 3.68 0.84
CA LEU A 119 -9.98 3.43 2.25
C LEU A 119 -9.52 4.60 3.15
N GLU A 120 -8.36 5.17 2.87
CA GLU A 120 -7.78 6.28 3.61
C GLU A 120 -8.56 7.58 3.37
N GLN A 121 -8.97 7.86 2.13
CA GLN A 121 -9.88 8.96 1.81
C GLN A 121 -11.20 8.81 2.59
N GLY A 122 -11.81 7.62 2.52
CA GLY A 122 -13.02 7.29 3.26
C GLY A 122 -12.85 7.38 4.78
N ALA A 123 -11.67 7.06 5.31
CA ALA A 123 -11.36 7.13 6.73
C ALA A 123 -11.03 8.55 7.23
N GLY A 124 -10.90 9.55 6.35
CA GLY A 124 -10.36 10.87 6.71
C GLY A 124 -8.87 10.82 7.05
N LEU A 125 -8.16 9.82 6.54
CA LEU A 125 -6.71 9.62 6.60
C LEU A 125 -5.97 10.31 5.45
N GLY A 126 -6.70 10.93 4.52
CA GLY A 126 -6.11 11.67 3.40
C GLY A 126 -5.11 12.70 3.92
N SER A 127 -3.83 12.45 3.65
CA SER A 127 -2.74 13.38 3.89
C SER A 127 -3.12 14.75 3.32
N GLY A 128 -2.89 15.81 4.09
CA GLY A 128 -2.86 17.19 3.60
C GLY A 128 -1.67 17.42 2.67
N ASP A 129 -1.52 16.58 1.64
CA ASP A 129 -0.47 16.69 0.64
C ASP A 129 -1.01 17.44 -0.57
N ALA A 130 -1.15 18.76 -0.39
CA ALA A 130 -1.37 19.71 -1.47
C ALA A 130 -0.09 20.00 -2.27
N SER A 131 0.93 19.13 -2.22
CA SER A 131 2.26 19.41 -2.80
C SER A 131 2.63 18.59 -4.04
N VAL A 132 1.78 17.67 -4.49
CA VAL A 132 1.97 17.01 -5.80
C VAL A 132 1.12 17.73 -6.86
N PRO A 133 1.70 18.62 -7.69
CA PRO A 133 1.00 19.10 -8.87
C PRO A 133 0.75 17.91 -9.81
N PRO A 134 -0.39 17.84 -10.51
CA PRO A 134 -0.59 16.84 -11.55
C PRO A 134 0.52 17.02 -12.59
N SER A 135 1.28 15.96 -12.85
CA SER A 135 2.28 15.96 -13.90
C SER A 135 1.63 16.34 -15.23
N PRO A 136 2.16 17.31 -15.98
CA PRO A 136 1.58 17.72 -17.25
C PRO A 136 1.74 16.59 -18.28
N LEU A 137 0.62 16.01 -18.68
CA LEU A 137 0.53 15.26 -19.94
C LEU A 137 0.78 16.22 -21.12
N PRO A 138 1.35 15.75 -22.23
CA PRO A 138 1.74 16.58 -23.36
C PRO A 138 0.53 17.30 -23.98
N PRO A 139 0.73 18.51 -24.54
CA PRO A 139 -0.36 19.34 -25.04
C PRO A 139 -0.91 18.75 -26.33
N GLY A 140 -2.16 18.30 -26.32
CA GLY A 140 -2.75 17.70 -27.51
C GLY A 140 -4.20 17.21 -27.40
N SER A 141 -5.09 17.92 -26.70
CA SER A 141 -6.52 18.01 -27.08
C SER A 141 -7.26 18.93 -26.10
N ALA A 142 -7.51 20.17 -26.52
CA ALA A 142 -8.45 21.05 -25.85
C ALA A 142 -9.88 20.63 -26.22
N SER A 143 -10.71 20.36 -25.22
CA SER A 143 -12.16 20.62 -25.26
C SER A 143 -12.80 20.29 -23.90
N GLY A 144 -13.52 21.26 -23.34
CA GLY A 144 -14.63 20.99 -22.42
C GLY A 144 -14.37 21.27 -20.94
N GLY A 145 -14.51 22.54 -20.55
CA GLY A 145 -14.66 22.91 -19.14
C GLY A 145 -16.00 22.49 -18.54
N GLY A 146 -16.02 22.39 -17.21
CA GLY A 146 -17.24 22.52 -16.41
C GLY A 146 -17.96 21.22 -16.04
N ALA A 147 -17.56 20.59 -14.94
CA ALA A 147 -18.47 19.83 -14.08
C ALA A 147 -17.88 19.71 -12.66
N ARG A 148 -18.18 20.67 -11.78
CA ARG A 148 -18.23 20.41 -10.33
C ARG A 148 -19.50 19.60 -10.07
N GLY A 149 -19.46 18.30 -10.42
CA GLY A 149 -20.51 17.33 -10.11
C GLY A 149 -20.22 16.66 -8.77
N GLN A 150 -21.26 16.45 -7.97
CA GLN A 150 -21.35 15.65 -6.73
C GLN A 150 -20.09 14.80 -6.40
N PRO A 151 -19.13 15.31 -5.63
CA PRO A 151 -17.90 14.58 -5.32
C PRO A 151 -18.07 13.57 -4.17
N GLU A 152 -19.06 13.74 -3.29
CA GLU A 152 -19.15 12.97 -2.04
C GLU A 152 -19.83 11.59 -2.18
N GLN A 153 -20.82 11.46 -3.08
CA GLN A 153 -21.64 10.25 -3.18
C GLN A 153 -21.00 9.15 -4.05
N THR A 154 -20.21 9.55 -5.05
CA THR A 154 -19.43 8.65 -5.92
C THR A 154 -18.29 7.98 -5.18
N ASP A 155 -17.71 8.68 -4.19
CA ASP A 155 -16.62 8.17 -3.35
C ASP A 155 -17.11 7.08 -2.38
N LEU A 156 -18.27 7.28 -1.75
CA LEU A 156 -18.86 6.29 -0.83
C LEU A 156 -19.21 4.95 -1.51
N ASN A 157 -19.74 4.99 -2.74
CA ASN A 157 -20.03 3.77 -3.49
C ASN A 157 -18.74 3.01 -3.84
N THR A 158 -17.69 3.75 -4.22
CA THR A 158 -16.36 3.17 -4.52
C THR A 158 -15.78 2.52 -3.26
N LEU A 159 -15.80 3.24 -2.14
CA LEU A 159 -15.37 2.75 -0.83
C LEU A 159 -16.10 1.47 -0.42
N PHE A 160 -17.42 1.43 -0.58
CA PHE A 160 -18.23 0.25 -0.25
C PHE A 160 -17.82 -0.97 -1.08
N VAL A 161 -17.54 -0.79 -2.37
CA VAL A 161 -17.09 -1.89 -3.24
C VAL A 161 -15.69 -2.35 -2.86
N VAL A 162 -14.79 -1.42 -2.56
CA VAL A 162 -13.42 -1.73 -2.10
C VAL A 162 -13.49 -2.58 -0.84
N LEU A 163 -14.25 -2.16 0.17
CA LEU A 163 -14.44 -2.89 1.42
C LEU A 163 -15.05 -4.28 1.20
N THR A 164 -16.10 -4.37 0.39
CA THR A 164 -16.77 -5.64 0.11
C THR A 164 -15.84 -6.62 -0.62
N SER A 165 -15.00 -6.10 -1.52
CA SER A 165 -14.02 -6.91 -2.25
C SER A 165 -12.86 -7.33 -1.32
N LEU A 166 -12.40 -6.44 -0.45
CA LEU A 166 -11.34 -6.68 0.52
C LEU A 166 -11.72 -7.77 1.54
N LYS A 167 -13.00 -7.92 1.88
CA LYS A 167 -13.46 -8.94 2.84
C LYS A 167 -12.98 -10.36 2.48
N GLN A 168 -12.99 -10.71 1.19
CA GLN A 168 -12.51 -12.03 0.73
C GLN A 168 -11.01 -12.18 0.98
N LEU A 169 -10.24 -11.14 0.70
CA LEU A 169 -8.80 -11.07 0.95
C LEU A 169 -8.48 -11.28 2.44
N CYS A 170 -9.21 -10.58 3.32
CA CYS A 170 -9.06 -10.68 4.77
C CYS A 170 -9.44 -12.05 5.35
N SER A 171 -10.13 -12.89 4.59
CA SER A 171 -10.57 -14.22 5.04
C SER A 171 -9.54 -15.32 4.72
N GLU A 172 -8.47 -15.01 3.98
CA GLU A 172 -7.45 -15.98 3.55
C GLU A 172 -6.22 -15.94 4.48
N PRO A 173 -6.01 -16.95 5.36
CA PRO A 173 -4.97 -16.95 6.40
C PRO A 173 -3.55 -16.69 5.87
N GLN A 174 -3.14 -17.44 4.85
CA GLN A 174 -1.79 -17.33 4.29
C GLN A 174 -1.57 -15.98 3.63
N LEU A 175 -2.62 -15.36 3.08
CA LEU A 175 -2.48 -14.08 2.43
C LEU A 175 -2.39 -12.91 3.41
N VAL A 176 -3.14 -12.96 4.50
CA VAL A 176 -2.99 -11.98 5.58
C VAL A 176 -1.56 -12.01 6.14
N ALA A 177 -1.01 -13.21 6.40
CA ALA A 177 0.38 -13.37 6.84
C ALA A 177 1.40 -12.87 5.81
N ASP A 178 1.20 -13.21 4.53
CA ASP A 178 2.09 -12.77 3.45
C ASP A 178 2.03 -11.25 3.22
N LEU A 179 0.92 -10.57 3.49
CA LEU A 179 0.85 -9.11 3.41
C LEU A 179 1.76 -8.47 4.46
N PHE A 180 1.76 -9.00 5.68
CA PHE A 180 2.65 -8.54 6.75
C PHE A 180 4.12 -8.86 6.43
N ALA A 181 4.45 -10.13 6.17
CA ALA A 181 5.83 -10.54 5.97
C ALA A 181 6.48 -9.93 4.73
N ASN A 182 5.74 -9.79 3.62
CA ASN A 182 6.32 -9.29 2.36
C ASN A 182 6.37 -7.78 2.24
N TYR A 183 5.55 -7.04 3.00
CA TYR A 183 5.43 -5.59 2.84
C TYR A 183 5.70 -4.82 4.13
N ASP A 184 5.21 -5.28 5.27
CA ASP A 184 5.42 -4.58 6.54
C ASP A 184 6.80 -4.90 7.14
N CYS A 185 7.28 -6.14 7.01
CA CYS A 185 8.64 -6.51 7.43
C CYS A 185 9.73 -6.13 6.40
N ASP A 186 9.37 -5.83 5.16
CA ASP A 186 10.33 -5.44 4.12
C ASP A 186 10.63 -3.93 4.21
N LEU A 187 11.90 -3.56 4.44
CA LEU A 187 12.32 -2.17 4.63
C LEU A 187 12.05 -1.28 3.41
N GLN A 188 12.05 -1.86 2.20
CA GLN A 188 11.90 -1.10 0.96
C GLN A 188 10.46 -1.07 0.45
N ALA A 189 9.54 -1.78 1.11
CA ALA A 189 8.15 -1.87 0.72
C ALA A 189 7.26 -0.95 1.56
N PRO A 190 6.14 -0.44 1.02
CA PRO A 190 5.15 0.28 1.82
C PRO A 190 4.46 -0.66 2.82
N PRO A 191 4.14 -0.24 4.06
CA PRO A 191 3.49 -1.09 5.07
C PRO A 191 2.00 -1.27 4.75
N LEU A 192 1.69 -2.20 3.85
CA LEU A 192 0.34 -2.41 3.34
C LEU A 192 -0.62 -2.96 4.40
N PHE A 193 -0.16 -3.85 5.27
CA PHE A 193 -1.01 -4.50 6.28
C PHE A 193 -1.39 -3.50 7.38
N GLU A 194 -0.43 -2.82 8.00
CA GLU A 194 -0.66 -1.80 9.03
C GLU A 194 -1.58 -0.67 8.52
N ARG A 195 -1.33 -0.16 7.31
CA ARG A 195 -2.18 0.88 6.70
C ARG A 195 -3.61 0.41 6.47
N THR A 196 -3.79 -0.83 6.00
CA THR A 196 -5.11 -1.42 5.81
C THR A 196 -5.86 -1.52 7.14
N LEU A 197 -5.21 -2.05 8.19
CA LEU A 197 -5.84 -2.15 9.51
C LEU A 197 -6.16 -0.81 10.14
N THR A 198 -5.29 0.17 9.98
CA THR A 198 -5.51 1.54 10.47
C THR A 198 -6.72 2.16 9.78
N ALA A 199 -6.83 2.01 8.45
CA ALA A 199 -7.98 2.51 7.71
C ALA A 199 -9.29 1.78 8.08
N LEU A 200 -9.27 0.44 8.17
CA LEU A 200 -10.41 -0.36 8.63
C LEU A 200 -10.84 0.03 10.05
N GLY A 201 -9.88 0.19 10.97
CA GLY A 201 -10.13 0.61 12.35
C GLY A 201 -10.80 1.96 12.43
N ARG A 202 -10.32 2.96 11.68
CA ARG A 202 -10.95 4.29 11.63
C ARG A 202 -12.33 4.26 10.99
N LEU A 203 -12.53 3.50 9.92
CA LEU A 203 -13.85 3.34 9.28
C LEU A 203 -14.84 2.63 10.22
N ALA A 204 -14.37 1.67 11.01
CA ALA A 204 -15.17 1.00 12.04
C ALA A 204 -15.49 1.93 13.23
N GLN A 205 -14.56 2.82 13.59
CA GLN A 205 -14.66 3.72 14.74
C GLN A 205 -15.36 5.04 14.46
N LYS A 206 -15.51 5.47 13.20
CA LYS A 206 -16.19 6.74 12.87
C LYS A 206 -17.54 6.79 13.59
N VAL A 207 -17.54 7.60 14.65
CA VAL A 207 -18.66 7.82 15.57
C VAL A 207 -19.78 8.44 14.74
N ASP A 208 -20.99 8.00 15.06
CA ASP A 208 -22.19 8.10 14.25
C ASP A 208 -22.42 9.47 13.59
N ALA A 209 -23.14 9.46 12.46
CA ALA A 209 -23.83 10.63 11.91
C ALA A 209 -24.75 11.34 12.94
N SER A 210 -24.91 10.79 14.14
CA SER A 210 -25.60 11.37 15.29
C SER A 210 -25.03 12.72 15.72
N ASP A 211 -23.72 12.96 15.63
CA ASP A 211 -23.14 14.28 16.01
C ASP A 211 -23.46 15.39 14.99
N LEU A 212 -23.95 15.04 13.80
CA LEU A 212 -24.45 15.99 12.81
C LEU A 212 -25.96 16.24 12.92
N LEU A 213 -26.67 15.47 13.75
CA LEU A 213 -28.14 15.49 13.84
C LEU A 213 -28.69 16.26 15.06
N ASP A 214 -27.84 16.80 15.93
CA ASP A 214 -28.27 17.72 17.00
C ASP A 214 -28.45 19.16 16.47
N ARG A 215 -29.46 19.35 15.61
CA ARG A 215 -30.13 20.66 15.50
C ARG A 215 -31.63 20.47 15.32
N PRO A 216 -32.47 20.83 16.31
CA PRO A 216 -33.90 20.83 16.11
C PRO A 216 -34.24 22.03 15.23
N SER A 217 -34.38 21.81 13.93
CA SER A 217 -35.12 22.73 13.05
C SER A 217 -36.17 21.93 12.32
N ALA A 218 -37.29 21.75 13.02
CA ALA A 218 -38.56 21.45 12.40
C ALA A 218 -38.93 22.64 11.49
N THR A 219 -38.57 22.57 10.20
CA THR A 219 -39.21 23.21 9.02
C THR A 219 -38.26 23.32 7.80
N ALA A 220 -37.62 22.23 7.39
CA ALA A 220 -36.90 22.19 6.10
C ALA A 220 -37.42 21.04 5.21
N ALA A 221 -37.60 21.33 3.93
CA ALA A 221 -38.33 20.54 2.95
C ALA A 221 -37.93 19.05 2.86
N GLN A 222 -38.93 18.18 2.69
CA GLN A 222 -38.84 16.72 2.57
C GLN A 222 -37.72 16.10 1.69
N PRO A 223 -37.18 16.71 0.61
CA PRO A 223 -36.10 16.08 -0.18
C PRO A 223 -34.75 15.97 0.55
N LEU A 224 -34.38 16.91 1.43
CA LEU A 224 -33.08 16.89 2.11
C LEU A 224 -33.00 15.83 3.22
N ALA A 225 -34.09 15.61 3.96
CA ALA A 225 -34.15 14.59 5.01
C ALA A 225 -34.00 13.16 4.46
N LYS A 226 -34.58 12.88 3.29
CA LYS A 226 -34.43 11.58 2.61
C LYS A 226 -32.98 11.33 2.15
N GLN A 227 -32.33 12.35 1.58
CA GLN A 227 -30.93 12.26 1.15
C GLN A 227 -29.97 12.07 2.33
N GLN A 228 -30.19 12.79 3.43
CA GLN A 228 -29.40 12.62 4.66
C GLN A 228 -29.56 11.23 5.28
N ALA A 229 -30.78 10.68 5.30
CA ALA A 229 -31.03 9.32 5.76
C ALA A 229 -30.34 8.27 4.87
N GLU A 230 -30.32 8.46 3.54
CA GLU A 230 -29.63 7.55 2.62
C GLU A 230 -28.11 7.57 2.84
N ILE A 231 -27.51 8.74 3.02
CA ILE A 231 -26.07 8.88 3.30
C ILE A 231 -25.73 8.23 4.65
N ALA A 232 -26.53 8.47 5.68
CA ALA A 232 -26.34 7.85 6.99
C ALA A 232 -26.45 6.31 6.92
N ALA A 233 -27.41 5.78 6.15
CA ALA A 233 -27.54 4.34 5.94
C ALA A 233 -26.32 3.75 5.20
N LYS A 234 -25.78 4.45 4.19
CA LYS A 234 -24.56 4.02 3.49
C LYS A 234 -23.33 4.03 4.40
N LEU A 235 -23.17 5.05 5.24
CA LEU A 235 -22.09 5.12 6.22
C LEU A 235 -22.19 3.99 7.26
N ALA A 236 -23.41 3.68 7.73
CA ALA A 236 -23.64 2.56 8.63
C ALA A 236 -23.29 1.21 7.97
N ALA A 237 -23.62 1.03 6.68
CA ALA A 237 -23.23 -0.15 5.92
C ALA A 237 -21.72 -0.25 5.71
N ILE A 238 -21.03 0.86 5.43
CA ILE A 238 -19.57 0.93 5.36
C ILE A 238 -18.94 0.50 6.68
N ARG A 239 -19.43 1.01 7.81
CA ARG A 239 -18.96 0.64 9.16
C ARG A 239 -19.13 -0.86 9.42
N ASP A 240 -20.29 -1.42 9.10
CA ASP A 240 -20.58 -2.85 9.26
C ASP A 240 -19.63 -3.73 8.43
N VAL A 241 -19.38 -3.37 7.16
CA VAL A 241 -18.42 -4.11 6.32
C VAL A 241 -16.98 -3.95 6.83
N ALA A 242 -16.58 -2.77 7.29
CA ALA A 242 -15.25 -2.54 7.86
C ALA A 242 -15.02 -3.41 9.12
N LEU A 243 -16.01 -3.46 10.03
CA LEU A 243 -15.97 -4.35 11.20
C LEU A 243 -15.86 -5.82 10.80
N LYS A 244 -16.63 -6.27 9.80
CA LYS A 244 -16.55 -7.63 9.27
C LYS A 244 -15.18 -7.95 8.68
N CYS A 245 -14.52 -6.99 8.01
CA CYS A 245 -13.16 -7.16 7.52
C CYS A 245 -12.16 -7.30 8.68
N THR A 246 -12.27 -6.47 9.72
CA THR A 246 -11.42 -6.56 10.91
C THR A 246 -11.56 -7.91 11.60
N ILE A 247 -12.80 -8.39 11.79
CA ILE A 247 -13.06 -9.72 12.36
C ILE A 247 -12.49 -10.83 11.47
N ALA A 248 -12.63 -10.70 10.15
CA ALA A 248 -12.06 -11.66 9.21
C ALA A 248 -10.54 -11.73 9.33
N VAL A 249 -9.84 -10.59 9.44
CA VAL A 249 -8.38 -10.56 9.67
C VAL A 249 -8.02 -11.30 10.95
N VAL A 250 -8.68 -11.00 12.07
CA VAL A 250 -8.39 -11.65 13.36
C VAL A 250 -8.62 -13.17 13.26
N SER A 251 -9.72 -13.58 12.62
CA SER A 251 -10.04 -14.99 12.42
C SER A 251 -9.02 -15.70 11.52
N ALA A 252 -8.57 -15.02 10.46
CA ALA A 252 -7.57 -15.54 9.53
C ALA A 252 -6.20 -15.69 10.22
N LEU A 253 -5.80 -14.73 11.06
CA LEU A 253 -4.57 -14.82 11.87
C LEU A 253 -4.65 -15.95 12.90
N ASP A 254 -5.81 -16.16 13.54
CA ASP A 254 -5.99 -17.27 14.48
C ASP A 254 -5.88 -18.64 13.78
N GLN A 255 -6.51 -18.78 12.60
CA GLN A 255 -6.39 -19.98 11.76
C GLN A 255 -4.95 -20.22 11.30
N TRP A 256 -4.24 -19.16 10.92
CA TRP A 256 -2.83 -19.25 10.52
C TRP A 256 -1.94 -19.67 11.69
N ALA A 257 -2.22 -19.18 12.91
CA ALA A 257 -1.45 -19.47 14.11
C ALA A 257 -1.80 -20.81 14.78
N ALA A 258 -2.93 -21.43 14.47
CA ALA A 258 -3.39 -22.67 15.12
C ALA A 258 -2.35 -23.80 15.12
N PRO A 259 -1.64 -24.12 14.00
CA PRO A 259 -0.62 -25.17 14.00
C PRO A 259 0.55 -24.89 14.95
N LEU A 260 0.86 -23.62 15.23
CA LEU A 260 1.94 -23.22 16.14
C LEU A 260 1.55 -23.46 17.60
N LYS A 261 0.29 -23.21 17.95
CA LYS A 261 -0.27 -23.43 19.30
C LYS A 261 -0.28 -24.91 19.67
N ASP A 262 -0.65 -25.77 18.70
CA ASP A 262 -0.67 -27.22 18.89
C ASP A 262 0.74 -27.82 19.05
N THR A 263 1.72 -27.26 18.35
CA THR A 263 3.12 -27.71 18.43
C THR A 263 3.78 -27.33 19.76
N GLN A 264 3.45 -26.15 20.33
CA GLN A 264 3.94 -25.75 21.66
C GLN A 264 3.29 -26.55 22.81
N ALA A 265 2.13 -27.16 22.57
CA ALA A 265 1.50 -28.09 23.52
C ALA A 265 2.11 -29.51 23.47
N ALA A 266 2.89 -29.83 22.43
CA ALA A 266 3.46 -31.16 22.19
C ALA A 266 4.99 -31.22 22.42
N GLN A 267 5.35 -31.39 23.71
CA GLN A 267 6.58 -32.01 24.29
C GLN A 267 7.79 -31.17 24.79
N PRO A 268 8.55 -31.66 25.82
CA PRO A 268 8.49 -33.02 26.42
C PRO A 268 8.41 -33.11 27.97
N GLY A 269 7.57 -34.06 28.42
CA GLY A 269 7.83 -34.88 29.61
C GLY A 269 8.61 -36.14 29.22
N ALA A 270 9.48 -36.59 30.13
CA ALA A 270 10.59 -37.52 29.94
C ALA A 270 10.27 -38.97 29.48
N GLY A 271 11.25 -39.57 28.78
CA GLY A 271 11.70 -40.95 29.01
C GLY A 271 11.32 -42.02 27.98
N GLY A 272 12.31 -42.64 27.34
CA GLY A 272 12.15 -43.95 26.69
C GLY A 272 13.14 -44.26 25.57
N SER A 273 14.19 -45.02 25.88
CA SER A 273 15.20 -45.53 24.94
C SER A 273 14.63 -46.55 23.94
N GLY A 274 15.11 -46.55 22.69
CA GLY A 274 14.81 -47.63 21.74
C GLY A 274 15.42 -47.46 20.35
N ALA A 275 16.70 -47.82 20.23
CA ALA A 275 17.37 -48.44 19.08
C ALA A 275 17.10 -47.99 17.61
N ALA A 276 18.16 -47.45 17.01
CA ALA A 276 18.75 -47.77 15.69
C ALA A 276 17.86 -47.97 14.45
N SER A 277 18.13 -47.17 13.40
CA SER A 277 18.76 -47.70 12.18
C SER A 277 19.22 -46.55 11.26
N ALA A 278 20.46 -46.65 10.80
CA ALA A 278 21.08 -45.76 9.84
C ALA A 278 20.66 -46.14 8.41
N ASN A 279 20.45 -45.14 7.55
CA ASN A 279 21.03 -45.19 6.20
C ASN A 279 21.12 -43.80 5.57
N ASN A 280 22.34 -43.50 5.11
CA ASN A 280 22.67 -42.35 4.28
C ASN A 280 22.25 -42.58 2.83
N GLY A 281 21.83 -41.51 2.16
CA GLY A 281 21.73 -41.41 0.71
C GLY A 281 21.87 -39.94 0.31
N GLU A 282 23.10 -39.54 -0.03
CA GLU A 282 23.46 -38.20 -0.51
C GLU A 282 22.84 -37.92 -1.88
N GLY A 283 22.35 -36.69 -2.07
CA GLY A 283 21.89 -36.15 -3.34
C GLY A 283 21.76 -34.63 -3.26
N ALA A 284 22.81 -33.94 -3.70
CA ALA A 284 22.87 -32.48 -3.76
C ALA A 284 21.88 -31.92 -4.81
N GLY A 285 21.14 -30.88 -4.43
CA GLY A 285 20.23 -30.15 -5.30
C GLY A 285 19.76 -28.86 -4.60
N ASP A 286 20.45 -27.77 -4.90
CA ASP A 286 20.22 -26.42 -4.40
C ASP A 286 18.91 -25.85 -4.98
N SER A 287 17.95 -25.52 -4.11
CA SER A 287 16.72 -24.79 -4.46
C SER A 287 16.06 -24.24 -3.21
N ALA A 288 16.17 -22.93 -3.00
CA ALA A 288 15.48 -22.19 -1.96
C ALA A 288 13.94 -22.27 -2.14
N SER A 289 13.31 -23.22 -1.45
CA SER A 289 11.85 -23.35 -1.37
C SER A 289 11.32 -22.60 -0.15
N ALA A 290 10.70 -21.45 -0.40
CA ALA A 290 9.76 -20.85 0.54
C ALA A 290 8.50 -21.72 0.60
N GLY A 291 8.29 -22.39 1.73
CA GLY A 291 7.05 -23.10 2.04
C GLY A 291 7.25 -24.51 2.58
N SER A 292 7.72 -24.62 3.83
CA SER A 292 7.36 -25.71 4.73
C SER A 292 7.85 -25.37 6.14
N PHE A 293 6.97 -24.78 6.97
CA PHE A 293 7.24 -24.56 8.39
C PHE A 293 7.09 -25.89 9.15
N ALA A 294 8.13 -26.73 9.07
CA ALA A 294 8.32 -27.85 9.97
C ALA A 294 9.27 -27.42 11.09
N GLY A 295 8.82 -27.57 12.34
CA GLY A 295 9.49 -27.07 13.54
C GLY A 295 10.98 -27.39 13.64
N SER A 296 11.79 -26.34 13.71
CA SER A 296 13.21 -26.37 14.07
C SER A 296 13.61 -24.96 14.54
N ALA A 297 14.72 -24.85 15.29
CA ALA A 297 15.30 -23.60 15.81
C ALA A 297 15.45 -22.48 14.77
N ALA A 298 15.45 -22.81 13.47
CA ALA A 298 15.41 -21.86 12.36
C ALA A 298 14.14 -20.98 12.32
N GLY A 299 12.97 -21.49 12.72
CA GLY A 299 11.72 -20.72 12.73
C GLY A 299 11.68 -19.63 13.81
N ALA A 300 12.31 -19.87 14.96
CA ALA A 300 12.51 -18.85 15.98
C ALA A 300 13.45 -17.75 15.47
N SER A 301 14.54 -18.13 14.79
CA SER A 301 15.48 -17.15 14.20
C SER A 301 14.87 -16.31 13.07
N GLU A 302 13.92 -16.87 12.30
CA GLU A 302 13.22 -16.12 11.25
C GLU A 302 12.15 -15.19 11.83
N ALA A 303 11.41 -15.63 12.86
CA ALA A 303 10.48 -14.77 13.59
C ALA A 303 11.20 -13.59 14.26
N GLU A 304 12.31 -13.85 14.96
CA GLU A 304 13.16 -12.81 15.55
C GLU A 304 13.67 -11.82 14.49
N ARG A 305 14.07 -12.32 13.30
CA ARG A 305 14.51 -11.46 12.19
C ARG A 305 13.37 -10.58 11.67
N LEU A 306 12.18 -11.13 11.49
CA LEU A 306 11.01 -10.38 11.02
C LEU A 306 10.56 -9.34 12.06
N GLU A 307 10.59 -9.69 13.35
CA GLU A 307 10.32 -8.76 14.46
C GLU A 307 11.34 -7.62 14.49
N ALA A 308 12.64 -7.93 14.36
CA ALA A 308 13.69 -6.91 14.33
C ALA A 308 13.54 -5.98 13.11
N GLN A 309 13.24 -6.53 11.93
CA GLN A 309 13.00 -5.74 10.72
C GLN A 309 11.77 -4.84 10.86
N TRP A 310 10.66 -5.38 11.37
CA TRP A 310 9.45 -4.58 11.62
C TRP A 310 9.67 -3.52 12.70
N ALA A 311 10.33 -3.85 13.81
CA ALA A 311 10.62 -2.91 14.88
C ALA A 311 11.51 -1.75 14.39
N HIS A 312 12.53 -2.06 13.60
CA HIS A 312 13.40 -1.05 12.99
C HIS A 312 12.60 -0.14 12.04
N LYS A 313 11.82 -0.73 11.14
CA LYS A 313 10.99 0.02 10.18
C LYS A 313 9.92 0.87 10.86
N SER A 314 9.22 0.32 11.85
CA SER A 314 8.19 1.02 12.62
C SER A 314 8.78 2.21 13.36
N THR A 315 9.96 2.04 13.96
CA THR A 315 10.69 3.12 14.63
C THR A 315 11.11 4.19 13.63
N LEU A 316 11.69 3.80 12.49
CA LEU A 316 12.09 4.71 11.43
C LEU A 316 10.91 5.53 10.89
N SER A 317 9.80 4.86 10.54
CA SER A 317 8.61 5.51 10.00
C SER A 317 7.96 6.48 10.99
N LYS A 318 7.87 6.09 12.28
CA LYS A 318 7.40 6.99 13.36
C LYS A 318 8.32 8.20 13.51
N GLY A 319 9.62 8.02 13.38
CA GLY A 319 10.60 9.09 13.44
C GLY A 319 10.48 10.07 12.28
N ILE A 320 10.34 9.57 11.05
CA ILE A 320 10.09 10.38 9.85
C ILE A 320 8.76 11.15 9.99
N ALA A 321 7.69 10.49 10.42
CA ALA A 321 6.40 11.15 10.65
C ALA A 321 6.50 12.24 11.74
N SER A 322 7.23 11.96 12.84
CA SER A 322 7.46 12.95 13.89
C SER A 322 8.31 14.13 13.41
N PHE A 323 9.28 13.90 12.52
CA PHE A 323 10.08 14.95 11.90
C PHE A 323 9.22 15.82 10.98
N ASN A 324 8.46 15.19 10.08
CA ASN A 324 7.58 15.90 9.14
C ASN A 324 6.50 16.72 9.85
N ALA A 325 6.05 16.28 11.04
CA ALA A 325 5.11 17.04 11.86
C ALA A 325 5.78 18.14 12.71
N SER A 326 6.98 17.89 13.23
CA SER A 326 7.73 18.84 14.04
C SER A 326 9.23 18.50 13.99
N PRO A 327 10.02 19.19 13.15
CA PRO A 327 11.38 18.75 12.81
C PRO A 327 12.30 18.62 14.04
N VAL A 328 12.29 19.63 14.92
CA VAL A 328 13.10 19.64 16.15
C VAL A 328 12.71 18.50 17.10
N LYS A 329 11.41 18.24 17.28
CA LYS A 329 10.94 17.13 18.13
C LYS A 329 11.25 15.78 17.49
N GLY A 330 11.11 15.68 16.18
CA GLY A 330 11.44 14.47 15.41
C GLY A 330 12.91 14.10 15.54
N VAL A 331 13.84 15.05 15.38
CA VAL A 331 15.28 14.78 15.58
C VAL A 331 15.56 14.35 17.02
N LYS A 332 15.01 15.06 18.02
CA LYS A 332 15.19 14.68 19.44
C LYS A 332 14.66 13.27 19.73
N TRP A 333 13.53 12.90 19.13
CA TRP A 333 12.95 11.56 19.26
C TRP A 333 13.81 10.48 18.58
N LEU A 334 14.27 10.73 17.34
CA LEU A 334 15.10 9.81 16.57
C LEU A 334 16.44 9.53 17.27
N LEU A 335 17.06 10.56 17.87
CA LEU A 335 18.23 10.43 18.73
C LEU A 335 17.93 9.57 19.97
N GLY A 336 16.80 9.83 20.64
CA GLY A 336 16.38 9.08 21.83
C GLY A 336 16.07 7.60 21.57
N GLN A 337 15.66 7.25 20.35
CA GLN A 337 15.44 5.87 19.91
C GLN A 337 16.72 5.19 19.37
N GLY A 338 17.85 5.90 19.30
CA GLY A 338 19.10 5.37 18.76
C GLY A 338 19.08 5.12 17.25
N VAL A 339 18.15 5.74 16.52
CA VAL A 339 18.09 5.67 15.04
C VAL A 339 19.20 6.52 14.41
N MET A 340 19.62 7.57 15.11
CA MET A 340 20.63 8.52 14.68
C MET A 340 21.67 8.69 15.78
N GLU A 341 22.93 8.89 15.39
CA GLU A 341 23.98 9.25 16.35
C GLU A 341 23.85 10.74 16.75
N PRO A 342 24.16 11.10 18.00
CA PRO A 342 24.03 12.48 18.50
C PRO A 342 25.10 13.45 17.98
N GLN A 343 25.74 13.15 16.86
CA GLN A 343 26.74 13.99 16.21
C GLN A 343 26.12 14.79 15.07
N PRO A 344 26.36 16.11 14.95
CA PRO A 344 25.76 16.93 13.89
C PRO A 344 26.00 16.39 12.48
N GLY A 345 27.21 15.89 12.20
CA GLY A 345 27.54 15.27 10.91
C GLY A 345 26.77 13.98 10.63
N ALA A 346 26.53 13.15 11.64
CA ALA A 346 25.74 11.92 11.49
C ALA A 346 24.26 12.23 11.26
N VAL A 347 23.72 13.23 11.96
CA VAL A 347 22.35 13.72 11.73
C VAL A 347 22.22 14.26 10.30
N ALA A 348 23.17 15.07 9.84
CA ALA A 348 23.19 15.59 8.47
C ALA A 348 23.26 14.49 7.40
N ALA A 349 24.13 13.49 7.59
CA ALA A 349 24.24 12.35 6.69
C ALA A 349 22.94 11.54 6.62
N TRP A 350 22.27 11.35 7.76
CA TRP A 350 20.99 10.66 7.84
C TRP A 350 19.86 11.44 7.14
N LEU A 351 19.79 12.77 7.35
CA LEU A 351 18.79 13.63 6.68
C LEU A 351 18.96 13.58 5.16
N ARG A 352 20.20 13.49 4.67
CA ARG A 352 20.50 13.31 3.23
C ARG A 352 20.07 11.94 2.74
N ALA A 353 20.41 10.88 3.49
CA ALA A 353 20.04 9.51 3.11
C ALA A 353 18.51 9.31 2.99
N HIS A 354 17.72 10.05 3.77
CA HIS A 354 16.25 9.97 3.78
C HIS A 354 15.56 11.18 3.14
N ALA A 355 16.28 11.99 2.35
CA ALA A 355 15.72 13.21 1.73
C ALA A 355 14.52 12.97 0.79
N GLY A 356 14.35 11.73 0.31
CA GLY A 356 13.18 11.32 -0.48
C GLY A 356 11.91 11.05 0.35
N GLU A 357 12.04 10.81 1.65
CA GLU A 357 10.94 10.47 2.57
C GLU A 357 10.57 11.63 3.51
N LEU A 358 11.50 12.56 3.72
CA LEU A 358 11.31 13.75 4.54
C LEU A 358 10.59 14.85 3.75
N ASP A 359 9.70 15.58 4.42
CA ASP A 359 9.05 16.73 3.81
C ASP A 359 10.08 17.86 3.57
N LYS A 360 10.10 18.39 2.34
CA LYS A 360 11.05 19.43 1.95
C LYS A 360 10.84 20.73 2.73
N GLY A 361 9.60 21.03 3.11
CA GLY A 361 9.29 22.17 3.96
C GLY A 361 9.81 21.99 5.38
N ALA A 362 9.57 20.82 5.97
CA ALA A 362 10.07 20.42 7.30
C ALA A 362 11.60 20.48 7.38
N LEU A 363 12.31 20.01 6.33
CA LEU A 363 13.78 20.14 6.22
C LEU A 363 14.21 21.61 6.24
N GLY A 364 13.56 22.47 5.46
CA GLY A 364 13.86 23.90 5.44
C GLY A 364 13.56 24.61 6.75
N GLU A 365 12.49 24.23 7.44
CA GLU A 365 12.17 24.73 8.78
C GLU A 365 13.21 24.31 9.82
N TYR A 366 13.72 23.07 9.72
CA TYR A 366 14.78 22.58 10.61
C TYR A 366 16.09 23.33 10.41
N PHE A 367 16.52 23.50 9.16
CA PHE A 367 17.75 24.24 8.85
C PHE A 367 17.65 25.73 9.21
N GLY A 368 16.47 26.31 9.09
CA GLY A 368 16.20 27.67 9.57
C GLY A 368 16.07 27.80 11.10
N HIS A 369 16.21 26.73 11.88
CA HIS A 369 16.07 26.81 13.33
C HIS A 369 17.26 27.54 13.98
N HIS A 370 17.07 28.05 15.20
CA HIS A 370 18.05 28.88 15.92
C HIS A 370 18.82 28.14 17.02
N GLU A 371 18.54 26.86 17.25
CA GLU A 371 19.31 26.05 18.21
C GLU A 371 20.69 25.74 17.61
N ASP A 372 21.75 25.90 18.40
CA ASP A 372 23.15 25.69 17.98
C ASP A 372 23.35 24.33 17.31
N PHE A 373 22.77 23.27 17.87
CA PHE A 373 22.83 21.93 17.30
C PHE A 373 22.21 21.85 15.89
N ALA A 374 21.07 22.53 15.65
CA ALA A 374 20.43 22.54 14.34
C ALA A 374 21.24 23.34 13.31
N VAL A 375 21.89 24.42 13.75
CA VAL A 375 22.80 25.22 12.91
C VAL A 375 24.03 24.40 12.54
N GLU A 376 24.65 23.69 13.49
CA GLU A 376 25.77 22.79 13.22
C GLU A 376 25.39 21.65 12.25
N VAL A 377 24.18 21.10 12.40
CA VAL A 377 23.65 20.09 11.46
C VAL A 377 23.44 20.68 10.07
N MET A 378 22.93 21.91 9.96
CA MET A 378 22.77 22.59 8.67
C MET A 378 24.14 22.80 7.99
N HIS A 379 25.15 23.27 8.72
CA HIS A 379 26.51 23.41 8.19
C HIS A 379 27.07 22.06 7.72
N ALA A 380 26.99 21.03 8.56
CA ALA A 380 27.44 19.69 8.20
C ALA A 380 26.64 19.08 7.03
N PHE A 381 25.38 19.47 6.87
CA PHE A 381 24.57 19.10 5.72
C PHE A 381 25.12 19.76 4.46
N ILE A 382 25.28 21.08 4.44
CA ILE A 382 25.79 21.81 3.28
C ILE A 382 27.21 21.34 2.90
N ASP A 383 28.08 21.15 3.89
CA ASP A 383 29.47 20.71 3.71
C ASP A 383 29.59 19.27 3.18
N GLY A 384 28.54 18.45 3.33
CA GLY A 384 28.47 17.09 2.82
C GLY A 384 28.20 16.99 1.30
N GLU A 385 27.93 18.09 0.61
CA GLU A 385 27.75 18.15 -0.84
C GLU A 385 29.05 18.48 -1.58
N GLN A 386 29.25 17.89 -2.77
CA GLN A 386 30.36 18.27 -3.65
C GLN A 386 29.94 19.38 -4.62
N TYR A 387 30.37 20.61 -4.31
CA TYR A 387 30.20 21.76 -5.19
C TYR A 387 31.40 22.03 -6.10
N GLU A 388 32.49 21.25 -5.95
CA GLU A 388 33.71 21.46 -6.72
C GLU A 388 33.44 21.34 -8.24
N GLY A 389 33.89 22.34 -9.00
CA GLY A 389 33.68 22.41 -10.44
C GLY A 389 32.29 22.85 -10.89
N GLN A 390 31.36 23.16 -9.97
CA GLN A 390 30.04 23.71 -10.32
C GLN A 390 30.05 25.24 -10.42
N THR A 391 29.19 25.80 -11.27
CA THR A 391 28.90 27.25 -11.23
C THR A 391 28.09 27.59 -9.99
N VAL A 392 28.13 28.84 -9.54
CA VAL A 392 27.38 29.30 -8.36
C VAL A 392 25.89 29.01 -8.48
N ASP A 393 25.30 29.23 -9.67
CA ASP A 393 23.89 28.92 -9.92
C ASP A 393 23.61 27.42 -9.98
N GLY A 394 24.57 26.61 -10.44
CA GLY A 394 24.50 25.14 -10.45
C GLY A 394 24.49 24.58 -9.03
N ALA A 395 25.44 25.01 -8.20
CA ALA A 395 25.54 24.64 -6.81
C ALA A 395 24.28 25.04 -6.02
N LEU A 396 23.80 26.27 -6.20
CA LEU A 396 22.60 26.76 -5.53
C LEU A 396 21.35 25.97 -5.95
N ARG A 397 21.22 25.63 -7.24
CA ARG A 397 20.11 24.82 -7.74
C ARG A 397 20.14 23.39 -7.18
N SER A 398 21.34 22.81 -7.07
CA SER A 398 21.52 21.46 -6.48
C SER A 398 21.15 21.45 -5.00
N LEU A 399 21.62 22.43 -4.23
CA LEU A 399 21.32 22.58 -2.81
C LEU A 399 19.81 22.76 -2.57
N LEU A 400 19.19 23.72 -3.27
CA LEU A 400 17.76 24.05 -3.12
C LEU A 400 16.81 23.01 -3.72
N ALA A 401 17.33 21.99 -4.43
CA ALA A 401 16.51 20.85 -4.86
C ALA A 401 16.14 19.92 -3.68
N GLN A 402 16.93 19.94 -2.60
CA GLN A 402 16.82 18.99 -1.49
C GLN A 402 15.81 19.43 -0.42
N PHE A 403 15.64 20.73 -0.21
CA PHE A 403 14.69 21.30 0.76
C PHE A 403 14.05 22.59 0.23
N ARG A 404 12.96 23.04 0.86
CA ARG A 404 12.26 24.27 0.50
C ARG A 404 12.63 25.37 1.48
N LEU A 405 13.11 26.51 0.98
CA LEU A 405 13.45 27.66 1.84
C LEU A 405 12.22 28.15 2.62
N PRO A 406 12.38 28.45 3.93
CA PRO A 406 11.35 29.09 4.72
C PRO A 406 11.09 30.53 4.22
N GLY A 407 9.89 31.07 4.49
CA GLY A 407 9.52 32.42 4.04
C GLY A 407 10.08 33.57 4.88
N GLU A 408 10.73 33.27 6.01
CA GLU A 408 11.24 34.27 6.96
C GLU A 408 12.66 34.69 6.58
N ALA A 409 12.89 35.98 6.35
CA ALA A 409 14.19 36.49 5.90
C ALA A 409 15.37 36.09 6.80
N GLN A 410 15.18 36.06 8.13
CA GLN A 410 16.21 35.63 9.08
C GLN A 410 16.63 34.17 8.93
N LYS A 411 15.72 33.30 8.48
CA LYS A 411 16.00 31.88 8.25
C LYS A 411 16.65 31.61 6.89
N ILE A 412 16.49 32.53 5.93
CA ILE A 412 17.10 32.47 4.60
C ILE A 412 18.52 33.05 4.62
N ASP A 413 18.75 34.08 5.45
CA ASP A 413 20.06 34.72 5.61
C ASP A 413 21.10 33.80 6.27
N ARG A 414 20.62 32.86 7.09
CA ARG A 414 21.39 31.73 7.61
C ARG A 414 21.58 30.68 6.54
#